data_AF-A0A660YJ08-F1
#
_entry.id   AF-A0A660YJ08-F1
#
_cell.length_a   1.000
_cell.length_b   1.000
_cell.length_c   1.000
_cell.angle_alpha   90.00
_cell.angle_beta   90.00
_cell.angle_gamma   90.00
#
_symmetry.space_group_name_H-M   'P 1'
#
loop_
_entity.id
_entity.type
_entity.pdbx_description
1 polymer ?
#
loop_
_entity_poly.entity_id
_entity_poly.type
_entity_poly.pdbx_seq_one_letter_code
_entity_poly.pdbx_strand_id
1 'polypeptide(L)'
;MRSSIFKQVLFLIVLAVVIVLLMGIVVKKNANSQTVLNLKKFSRAGITGWYEDEDSWDTYDPTSWNFRYNRVEGLYGGYSIKRDYWIKKHPDRAFIYGFTGYASGPKEVEYQLGLEKGFSKRFRFGIGGEYHRMVDTPDRWIMPDLENSLAAFLLKEDFHDYYLREGGSVYITQNITYSANFTLTYQYDNLDSLKKSVDWSLFGGDKHFRDNPLMSAGELNALKAKLVIDTRTDKDLSSQGWYIKIEGTKAGGNSGGDYNFDHLVFDLRRYQPLGYNESLNFRIRVGTA
;
A
#
# COMPACT_ATOMS: atom_id res chain seq x y z
N MET A 1 -20.32 4.06 -28.12
CA MET A 1 -20.38 3.01 -27.08
C MET A 1 -19.54 3.40 -25.84
N ARG A 2 -19.75 4.59 -25.25
CA ARG A 2 -18.83 5.23 -24.28
C ARG A 2 -19.46 5.57 -22.91
N SER A 3 -20.67 5.04 -22.63
CA SER A 3 -21.52 5.43 -21.47
C SER A 3 -21.68 4.33 -20.40
N SER A 4 -21.20 3.11 -20.63
CA SER A 4 -21.49 1.95 -19.77
C SER A 4 -20.63 1.88 -18.50
N ILE A 5 -19.31 2.15 -18.61
CA ILE A 5 -18.36 1.92 -17.50
C ILE A 5 -18.53 2.94 -16.38
N PHE A 6 -18.78 4.22 -16.70
CA PHE A 6 -19.02 5.25 -15.67
C PHE A 6 -20.29 4.94 -14.85
N LYS A 7 -21.32 4.37 -15.48
CA LYS A 7 -22.53 3.91 -14.79
C LYS A 7 -22.24 2.69 -13.90
N GLN A 8 -21.36 1.78 -14.32
CA GLN A 8 -20.97 0.62 -13.52
C GLN A 8 -20.13 1.02 -12.30
N VAL A 9 -19.16 1.91 -12.45
CA VAL A 9 -18.35 2.43 -11.33
C VAL A 9 -19.22 3.24 -10.37
N LEU A 10 -20.08 4.12 -10.87
CA LEU A 10 -21.03 4.87 -10.05
C LEU A 10 -22.01 3.94 -9.33
N PHE A 11 -22.49 2.88 -9.99
CA PHE A 11 -23.36 1.87 -9.39
C PHE A 11 -22.65 1.10 -8.27
N LEU A 12 -21.38 0.70 -8.45
CA LEU A 12 -20.60 0.04 -7.41
C LEU A 12 -20.33 0.95 -6.20
N ILE A 13 -20.07 2.24 -6.44
CA ILE A 13 -19.92 3.24 -5.37
C ILE A 13 -21.23 3.41 -4.60
N VAL A 14 -22.37 3.56 -5.29
CA VAL A 14 -23.69 3.68 -4.66
C VAL A 14 -24.04 2.40 -3.90
N LEU A 15 -23.76 1.23 -4.46
CA LEU A 15 -24.00 -0.06 -3.81
C LEU A 15 -23.15 -0.20 -2.54
N ALA A 16 -21.87 0.17 -2.57
CA ALA A 16 -21.00 0.17 -1.40
C ALA A 16 -21.51 1.14 -0.31
N VAL A 17 -21.98 2.34 -0.69
CA VAL A 17 -22.57 3.30 0.25
C VAL A 17 -23.86 2.76 0.87
N VAL A 18 -24.73 2.13 0.08
CA VAL A 18 -25.98 1.51 0.57
C VAL A 18 -25.69 0.35 1.51
N ILE A 19 -24.72 -0.50 1.19
CA ILE A 19 -24.27 -1.60 2.06
C ILE A 19 -23.72 -1.05 3.40
N VAL A 20 -22.94 0.02 3.37
CA VAL A 20 -22.42 0.69 4.58
C VAL A 20 -23.56 1.30 5.42
N LEU A 21 -24.54 1.93 4.79
CA LEU A 21 -25.72 2.49 5.48
C LEU A 21 -26.59 1.39 6.11
N LEU A 22 -26.82 0.29 5.39
CA LEU A 22 -27.56 -0.87 5.89
C LEU A 22 -26.84 -1.56 7.04
N MET A 23 -25.51 -1.70 6.97
CA MET A 23 -24.71 -2.25 8.07
C MET A 23 -24.66 -1.31 9.29
N GLY A 24 -24.65 0.02 9.08
CA GLY A 24 -24.75 1.00 10.17
C GLY A 24 -26.05 0.89 10.98
N ILE A 25 -27.15 0.49 10.34
CA ILE A 25 -28.44 0.23 11.00
C ILE A 25 -28.39 -1.06 11.84
N VAL A 26 -27.66 -2.08 11.38
CA VAL A 26 -27.49 -3.35 12.11
C VAL A 26 -26.59 -3.18 13.35
N VAL A 27 -25.52 -2.38 13.25
CA VAL A 27 -24.60 -2.11 14.38
C VAL A 27 -25.27 -1.26 15.48
N LYS A 28 -26.18 -0.34 15.12
CA LYS A 28 -26.86 0.53 16.11
C LYS A 28 -27.84 -0.23 17.02
N LYS A 29 -28.30 -1.42 16.62
CA LYS A 29 -29.20 -2.26 17.44
C LYS A 29 -28.50 -3.01 18.57
N ASN A 30 -27.17 -3.08 18.60
CA ASN A 30 -26.44 -4.00 19.51
C ASN A 30 -25.32 -3.36 20.34
N ALA A 31 -25.23 -2.03 20.38
CA ALA A 31 -24.17 -1.33 21.12
C ALA A 31 -24.76 -0.48 22.27
N ASN A 32 -25.18 -1.15 23.33
CA ASN A 32 -25.26 -0.53 24.65
C ASN A 32 -24.01 -0.95 25.43
N SER A 33 -23.26 0.06 25.90
CA SER A 33 -22.07 0.00 26.77
C SER A 33 -20.72 -0.09 26.04
N GLN A 34 -19.77 0.76 26.44
CA GLN A 34 -18.32 0.79 26.12
C GLN A 34 -17.81 1.87 25.14
N THR A 35 -18.54 2.97 24.95
CA THR A 35 -18.14 4.08 24.04
C THR A 35 -17.29 5.15 24.72
N VAL A 36 -16.08 4.86 25.23
CA VAL A 36 -15.16 5.94 25.68
C VAL A 36 -13.66 5.75 25.36
N LEU A 37 -13.17 4.58 24.96
CA LEU A 37 -11.69 4.36 24.87
C LEU A 37 -11.05 4.34 23.46
N ASN A 38 -11.79 4.44 22.36
CA ASN A 38 -11.23 4.26 21.00
C ASN A 38 -11.11 5.56 20.17
N LEU A 39 -10.46 6.59 20.72
CA LEU A 39 -10.23 7.88 20.04
C LEU A 39 -8.82 8.04 19.43
N LYS A 40 -8.00 6.98 19.34
CA LYS A 40 -6.59 7.09 18.90
C LYS A 40 -6.15 6.19 17.73
N LYS A 41 -7.04 5.35 17.16
CA LYS A 41 -6.62 4.25 16.27
C LYS A 41 -6.92 4.41 14.76
N PHE A 42 -7.39 5.57 14.30
CA PHE A 42 -7.89 5.70 12.92
C PHE A 42 -7.13 6.71 12.07
N SER A 43 -5.99 6.28 11.51
CA SER A 43 -5.48 6.77 10.22
C SER A 43 -4.73 5.62 9.55
N ARG A 44 -5.03 5.31 8.28
CA ARG A 44 -4.09 4.74 7.29
C ARG A 44 -4.82 4.25 6.03
N ALA A 45 -4.51 4.92 4.94
CA ALA A 45 -4.17 4.28 3.67
C ALA A 45 -3.00 5.09 3.09
N GLY A 46 -1.81 4.49 3.08
CA GLY A 46 -0.59 5.03 2.44
C GLY A 46 -0.78 5.20 0.93
N ILE A 47 -0.03 6.11 0.31
CA ILE A 47 -0.05 6.34 -1.16
C ILE A 47 1.23 5.84 -1.83
N THR A 48 2.14 5.26 -1.05
CA THR A 48 3.25 4.47 -1.55
C THR A 48 2.74 3.16 -2.14
N GLY A 49 3.38 2.72 -3.23
CA GLY A 49 3.05 1.51 -3.97
C GLY A 49 3.01 0.26 -3.09
N TRP A 50 2.03 -0.58 -3.38
CA TRP A 50 1.99 -2.03 -3.27
C TRP A 50 2.52 -2.69 -1.97
N TYR A 51 1.57 -3.04 -1.11
CA TYR A 51 1.62 -4.16 -0.15
C TYR A 51 2.55 -4.12 1.06
N GLU A 52 2.81 -2.95 1.64
CA GLU A 52 3.32 -2.89 3.02
C GLU A 52 2.22 -2.44 4.00
N ASP A 53 1.57 -3.43 4.60
CA ASP A 53 0.88 -3.32 5.90
C ASP A 53 1.66 -4.17 6.93
N GLU A 54 2.99 -4.29 6.77
CA GLU A 54 3.88 -4.87 7.77
C GLU A 54 4.62 -3.77 8.54
N ASP A 55 4.85 -4.04 9.82
CA ASP A 55 5.46 -3.21 10.87
C ASP A 55 4.57 -2.14 11.52
N SER A 56 3.62 -2.65 12.32
CA SER A 56 2.82 -1.88 13.28
C SER A 56 3.61 -1.45 14.52
N TRP A 57 4.70 -2.14 14.88
CA TRP A 57 5.59 -1.78 15.99
C TRP A 57 6.21 -0.39 15.78
N ASP A 58 6.31 0.01 14.51
CA ASP A 58 7.03 1.18 14.03
C ASP A 58 6.15 2.45 13.89
N THR A 59 4.85 2.36 14.18
CA THR A 59 3.90 3.48 14.07
C THR A 59 4.12 4.61 15.06
N TYR A 60 4.85 4.35 16.14
CA TYR A 60 5.16 5.36 17.16
C TYR A 60 6.44 6.13 16.86
N ASP A 61 7.28 5.63 15.96
CA ASP A 61 8.52 6.30 15.62
C ASP A 61 8.32 7.20 14.40
N PRO A 62 8.82 8.44 14.43
CA PRO A 62 8.75 9.34 13.27
C PRO A 62 9.57 8.83 12.09
N THR A 63 10.50 7.92 12.34
CA THR A 63 11.54 7.50 11.40
C THR A 63 11.82 6.01 11.54
N SER A 64 12.48 5.41 10.54
CA SER A 64 12.98 4.03 10.58
C SER A 64 14.22 3.87 9.71
N TRP A 65 14.97 2.82 10.00
CA TRP A 65 15.98 2.29 9.10
C TRP A 65 15.38 1.17 8.26
N ASN A 66 15.74 1.10 6.98
CA ASN A 66 15.35 0.03 6.08
C ASN A 66 16.61 -0.65 5.56
N PHE A 67 16.73 -1.95 5.82
CA PHE A 67 17.80 -2.78 5.30
C PHE A 67 17.19 -3.97 4.59
N ARG A 68 17.64 -4.23 3.37
CA ARG A 68 17.16 -5.35 2.56
C ARG A 68 18.28 -5.87 1.67
N TYR A 69 18.07 -7.07 1.15
CA TYR A 69 19.00 -7.70 0.22
C TYR A 69 18.24 -8.44 -0.87
N ASN A 70 18.55 -8.16 -2.13
CA ASN A 70 18.02 -8.92 -3.26
C ASN A 70 18.99 -8.91 -4.45
N ARG A 71 18.64 -9.66 -5.50
CA ARG A 71 19.53 -9.86 -6.66
C ARG A 71 19.73 -8.60 -7.51
N VAL A 72 18.85 -7.61 -7.40
CA VAL A 72 18.87 -6.38 -8.22
C VAL A 72 19.58 -5.25 -7.50
N GLU A 73 19.24 -5.00 -6.24
CA GLU A 73 19.80 -3.91 -5.42
C GLU A 73 21.09 -4.31 -4.70
N GLY A 74 21.33 -5.61 -4.48
CA GLY A 74 22.35 -6.09 -3.57
C GLY A 74 22.01 -5.72 -2.12
N LEU A 75 23.03 -5.38 -1.33
CA LEU A 75 22.79 -4.80 0.01
C LEU A 75 22.22 -3.40 -0.17
N TYR A 76 21.05 -3.17 0.43
CA TYR A 76 20.42 -1.86 0.53
C TYR A 76 20.43 -1.39 1.98
N GLY A 77 20.76 -0.11 2.16
CA GLY A 77 20.59 0.57 3.44
C GLY A 77 19.94 1.94 3.21
N GLY A 78 18.90 2.22 3.98
CA GLY A 78 18.12 3.46 3.84
C GLY A 78 17.52 3.94 5.15
N TYR A 79 17.02 5.16 5.09
CA TYR A 79 16.38 5.88 6.18
C TYR A 79 15.07 6.50 5.71
N SER A 80 14.04 6.40 6.53
CA SER A 80 12.69 6.83 6.18
C SER A 80 12.11 7.78 7.22
N ILE A 81 11.33 8.77 6.76
CA ILE A 81 10.45 9.62 7.57
C ILE A 81 9.02 9.15 7.31
N LYS A 82 8.36 8.64 8.35
CA LYS A 82 7.08 7.93 8.21
C LYS A 82 5.91 8.89 8.08
N ARG A 83 5.25 8.86 6.91
CA ARG A 83 4.02 9.63 6.61
C ARG A 83 2.96 9.48 7.71
N ASP A 84 2.71 8.25 8.14
CA ASP A 84 1.61 7.94 9.05
C ASP A 84 1.80 8.48 10.46
N TYR A 85 3.05 8.55 10.94
CA TYR A 85 3.35 9.18 12.22
C TYR A 85 2.90 10.63 12.22
N TRP A 86 3.23 11.36 11.14
CA TRP A 86 2.89 12.77 10.99
C TRP A 86 1.40 13.01 10.78
N ILE A 87 0.70 12.13 10.04
CA ILE A 87 -0.77 12.15 9.96
C ILE A 87 -1.40 12.04 11.35
N LYS A 88 -0.89 11.15 12.21
CA LYS A 88 -1.43 10.95 13.56
C LYS A 88 -1.12 12.11 14.49
N LYS A 89 0.10 12.64 14.44
CA LYS A 89 0.57 13.70 15.33
C LYS A 89 -0.01 15.07 14.95
N HIS A 90 -0.08 15.34 13.67
CA HIS A 90 -0.49 16.63 13.11
C HIS A 90 -1.46 16.46 11.93
N PRO A 91 -2.66 15.91 12.17
CA PRO A 91 -3.63 15.59 11.12
C PRO A 91 -4.10 16.80 10.32
N ASP A 92 -3.96 18.01 10.84
CA ASP A 92 -4.40 19.27 10.23
C ASP A 92 -3.24 20.20 9.80
N ARG A 93 -1.99 19.71 9.81
CA ARG A 93 -0.80 20.49 9.43
C ARG A 93 -0.15 19.95 8.16
N ALA A 94 0.74 20.77 7.61
CA ALA A 94 1.65 20.33 6.56
C ALA A 94 2.79 19.53 7.21
N PHE A 95 3.24 18.48 6.55
CA PHE A 95 4.41 17.71 6.95
C PHE A 95 5.07 17.09 5.72
N ILE A 96 6.36 16.80 5.86
CA ILE A 96 7.14 16.06 4.87
C ILE A 96 7.25 14.59 5.28
N TYR A 97 7.43 13.74 4.30
CA TYR A 97 7.71 12.32 4.49
C TYR A 97 8.53 11.80 3.31
N GLY A 98 8.99 10.56 3.40
CA GLY A 98 9.71 9.90 2.32
C GLY A 98 10.88 9.10 2.84
N PHE A 99 11.80 8.75 1.97
CA PHE A 99 12.98 7.97 2.33
C PHE A 99 14.16 8.28 1.42
N THR A 100 15.34 7.84 1.82
CA THR A 100 16.51 7.75 0.95
C THR A 100 17.36 6.57 1.35
N GLY A 101 17.99 5.92 0.38
CA GLY A 101 18.89 4.81 0.62
C GLY A 101 19.80 4.52 -0.56
N TYR A 102 20.73 3.60 -0.36
CA TYR A 102 21.76 3.25 -1.33
C TYR A 102 21.73 1.75 -1.63
N ALA A 103 21.62 1.41 -2.90
CA ALA A 103 21.68 0.05 -3.42
C ALA A 103 23.12 -0.25 -3.90
N SER A 104 23.81 -1.15 -3.20
CA SER A 104 25.23 -1.45 -3.46
C SER A 104 25.50 -2.18 -4.78
N GLY A 105 24.54 -2.95 -5.29
CA GLY A 105 24.64 -3.68 -6.55
C GLY A 105 24.77 -2.74 -7.75
N PRO A 106 23.74 -1.93 -8.06
CA PRO A 106 23.78 -0.98 -9.16
C PRO A 106 24.58 0.30 -8.82
N LYS A 107 24.93 0.50 -7.54
CA LYS A 107 25.58 1.71 -7.01
C LYS A 107 24.71 2.97 -7.18
N GLU A 108 23.41 2.80 -7.03
CA GLU A 108 22.42 3.85 -7.21
C GLU A 108 21.79 4.29 -5.88
N VAL A 109 21.34 5.55 -5.85
CA VAL A 109 20.58 6.11 -4.74
C VAL A 109 19.11 6.02 -5.08
N GLU A 110 18.33 5.50 -4.13
CA GLU A 110 16.88 5.53 -4.17
C GLU A 110 16.37 6.58 -3.20
N TYR A 111 15.26 7.21 -3.57
CA TYR A 111 14.66 8.25 -2.74
C TYR A 111 13.18 8.43 -3.03
N GLN A 112 12.51 8.98 -2.03
CA GLN A 112 11.17 9.53 -2.13
C GLN A 112 11.12 10.81 -1.29
N LEU A 113 10.50 11.84 -1.84
CA LEU A 113 10.19 13.06 -1.11
C LEU A 113 8.73 13.41 -1.32
N GLY A 114 7.99 13.45 -0.22
CA GLY A 114 6.57 13.78 -0.20
C GLY A 114 6.24 14.94 0.71
N LEU A 115 5.24 15.72 0.30
CA LEU A 115 4.64 16.79 1.09
C LEU A 115 3.14 16.57 1.16
N GLU A 116 2.58 16.63 2.36
CA GLU A 116 1.13 16.53 2.54
C GLU A 116 0.62 17.57 3.52
N LYS A 117 -0.52 18.18 3.20
CA LYS A 117 -1.29 19.07 4.06
C LYS A 117 -2.62 18.43 4.41
N GLY A 118 -2.82 18.20 5.69
CA GLY A 118 -4.11 17.78 6.23
C GLY A 118 -5.00 18.96 6.63
N PHE A 119 -6.30 18.68 6.66
CA PHE A 119 -7.39 19.57 7.03
C PHE A 119 -8.39 18.79 7.88
N SER A 120 -8.85 19.38 8.98
CA SER A 120 -9.73 18.74 9.97
C SER A 120 -9.10 17.56 10.72
N LYS A 121 -9.48 17.43 12.00
CA LYS A 121 -9.00 16.35 12.87
C LYS A 121 -9.94 15.15 12.94
N ARG A 122 -11.25 15.35 12.69
CA ARG A 122 -12.29 14.33 12.89
C ARG A 122 -12.56 13.49 11.64
N PHE A 123 -12.71 14.17 10.50
CA PHE A 123 -12.90 13.57 9.18
C PHE A 123 -11.85 14.17 8.26
N ARG A 124 -10.61 13.78 8.51
CA ARG A 124 -9.44 14.39 7.89
C ARG A 124 -9.54 14.33 6.37
N PHE A 125 -9.43 15.49 5.76
CA PHE A 125 -9.17 15.66 4.34
C PHE A 125 -7.68 15.98 4.18
N GLY A 126 -6.99 15.38 3.24
CA GLY A 126 -5.57 15.63 2.99
C GLY A 126 -5.31 15.77 1.51
N ILE A 127 -4.42 16.68 1.17
CA ILE A 127 -3.87 16.84 -0.17
C ILE A 127 -2.36 16.71 -0.08
N GLY A 128 -1.76 15.94 -0.97
CA GLY A 128 -0.33 15.77 -1.00
C GLY A 128 0.19 15.42 -2.38
N GLY A 129 1.51 15.43 -2.48
CA GLY A 129 2.21 14.96 -3.64
C GLY A 129 3.60 14.48 -3.27
N GLU A 130 4.15 13.63 -4.11
CA GLU A 130 5.48 13.06 -3.94
C GLU A 130 6.20 12.90 -5.27
N TYR A 131 7.51 12.83 -5.18
CA TYR A 131 8.40 12.47 -6.26
C TYR A 131 9.38 11.40 -5.75
N HIS A 132 9.67 10.40 -6.57
CA HIS A 132 10.49 9.26 -6.20
C HIS A 132 11.30 8.73 -7.38
N ARG A 133 12.41 8.07 -7.03
CA ARG A 133 13.11 7.09 -7.85
C ARG A 133 13.40 5.90 -6.94
N MET A 134 12.78 4.76 -7.20
CA MET A 134 12.87 3.59 -6.33
C MET A 134 12.68 2.30 -7.10
N VAL A 135 13.21 1.21 -6.56
CA VAL A 135 12.94 -0.13 -7.05
C VAL A 135 11.66 -0.63 -6.40
N ASP A 136 10.75 -1.17 -7.22
CA ASP A 136 9.44 -1.62 -6.78
C ASP A 136 9.16 -3.04 -7.30
N THR A 137 8.20 -3.73 -6.69
CA THR A 137 7.84 -5.10 -7.03
C THR A 137 6.34 -5.35 -6.80
N PRO A 138 5.66 -6.13 -7.68
CA PRO A 138 4.27 -6.48 -7.48
C PRO A 138 4.12 -7.64 -6.46
N ASP A 139 5.19 -8.33 -6.06
CA ASP A 139 5.12 -9.64 -5.40
C ASP A 139 5.09 -9.60 -3.87
N ARG A 140 5.11 -8.41 -3.26
CA ARG A 140 5.02 -8.22 -1.80
C ARG A 140 3.80 -8.86 -1.14
N TRP A 141 2.72 -9.10 -1.90
CA TRP A 141 1.55 -9.79 -1.36
C TRP A 141 1.74 -11.31 -1.20
N ILE A 142 2.71 -11.89 -1.91
CA ILE A 142 3.09 -13.31 -1.84
C ILE A 142 4.07 -13.51 -0.70
N MET A 143 5.13 -12.70 -0.69
CA MET A 143 6.17 -12.76 0.33
C MET A 143 6.63 -11.36 0.72
N PRO A 144 6.73 -11.04 2.02
CA PRO A 144 7.23 -9.74 2.47
C PRO A 144 8.70 -9.48 2.16
N ASP A 145 9.09 -8.21 2.17
CA ASP A 145 10.45 -7.76 1.83
C ASP A 145 11.52 -8.33 2.76
N LEU A 146 11.24 -8.42 4.06
CA LEU A 146 12.18 -9.00 5.03
C LEU A 146 12.39 -10.50 4.79
N GLU A 147 11.31 -11.25 4.58
CA GLU A 147 11.38 -12.69 4.32
C GLU A 147 12.12 -12.98 3.01
N ASN A 148 11.79 -12.24 1.94
CA ASN A 148 12.51 -12.32 0.67
C ASN A 148 13.99 -11.97 0.84
N SER A 149 14.30 -10.94 1.64
CA SER A 149 15.67 -10.52 1.88
C SER A 149 16.50 -11.57 2.62
N LEU A 150 15.91 -12.21 3.63
CA LEU A 150 16.55 -13.29 4.37
C LEU A 150 16.75 -14.52 3.48
N ALA A 151 15.74 -14.87 2.67
CA ALA A 151 15.86 -15.96 1.70
C ALA A 151 16.97 -15.69 0.67
N ALA A 152 17.03 -14.46 0.13
CA ALA A 152 18.04 -14.08 -0.85
C ALA A 152 19.43 -14.07 -0.22
N PHE A 153 19.58 -13.47 0.96
CA PHE A 153 20.86 -13.31 1.64
C PHE A 153 21.42 -14.64 2.15
N LEU A 154 20.57 -15.48 2.77
CA LEU A 154 21.00 -16.73 3.39
C LEU A 154 21.01 -17.89 2.39
N LEU A 155 19.96 -18.03 1.59
CA LEU A 155 19.70 -19.25 0.81
C LEU A 155 19.90 -19.08 -0.70
N LYS A 156 20.17 -17.86 -1.16
CA LYS A 156 20.25 -17.48 -2.58
C LYS A 156 18.95 -17.68 -3.35
N GLU A 157 17.82 -17.52 -2.68
CA GLU A 157 16.49 -17.59 -3.26
C GLU A 157 15.80 -16.22 -3.20
N ASP A 158 15.46 -15.68 -4.36
CA ASP A 158 14.80 -14.37 -4.48
C ASP A 158 13.57 -14.54 -5.37
N PHE A 159 12.40 -14.27 -4.79
CA PHE A 159 11.11 -14.59 -5.37
C PHE A 159 10.40 -13.38 -5.96
N HIS A 160 10.88 -12.17 -5.67
CA HIS A 160 10.31 -10.94 -6.21
C HIS A 160 10.80 -10.69 -7.62
N ASP A 161 9.95 -10.09 -8.45
CA ASP A 161 10.33 -9.48 -9.71
C ASP A 161 10.34 -7.96 -9.56
N TYR A 162 11.44 -7.33 -9.99
CA TYR A 162 11.73 -5.93 -9.70
C TYR A 162 11.66 -5.06 -10.95
N TYR A 163 11.22 -3.83 -10.77
CA TYR A 163 11.26 -2.79 -11.79
C TYR A 163 11.64 -1.44 -11.20
N LEU A 164 12.23 -0.58 -12.02
CA LEU A 164 12.53 0.79 -11.62
C LEU A 164 11.30 1.66 -11.85
N ARG A 165 10.99 2.50 -10.87
CA ARG A 165 9.92 3.49 -10.96
C ARG A 165 10.49 4.86 -10.63
N GLU A 166 10.42 5.76 -11.60
CA GLU A 166 10.85 7.15 -11.43
C GLU A 166 9.75 8.11 -11.87
N GLY A 167 9.34 9.01 -10.98
CA GLY A 167 8.25 9.91 -11.30
C GLY A 167 7.61 10.50 -10.06
N GLY A 168 6.34 10.82 -10.14
CA GLY A 168 5.63 11.45 -9.03
C GLY A 168 4.14 11.18 -9.04
N SER A 169 3.52 11.56 -7.93
CA SER A 169 2.08 11.47 -7.78
C SER A 169 1.51 12.66 -7.04
N VAL A 170 0.26 13.00 -7.34
CA VAL A 170 -0.55 13.94 -6.58
C VAL A 170 -1.82 13.24 -6.13
N TYR A 171 -2.29 13.56 -4.94
CA TYR A 171 -3.37 12.82 -4.36
C TYR A 171 -4.20 13.61 -3.37
N ILE A 172 -5.41 13.11 -3.17
CA ILE A 172 -6.31 13.51 -2.10
C ILE A 172 -6.73 12.29 -1.28
N THR A 173 -6.88 12.49 0.02
CA THR A 173 -7.37 11.47 0.96
C THR A 173 -8.51 12.06 1.80
N GLN A 174 -9.57 11.29 2.01
CA GLN A 174 -10.72 11.68 2.84
C GLN A 174 -11.08 10.53 3.79
N ASN A 175 -11.08 10.81 5.08
CA ASN A 175 -11.75 9.96 6.07
C ASN A 175 -13.25 10.20 6.00
N ILE A 176 -14.00 9.30 5.39
CA ILE A 176 -15.46 9.39 5.25
C ILE A 176 -16.12 9.13 6.61
N THR A 177 -15.62 8.10 7.32
CA THR A 177 -16.02 7.77 8.68
C THR A 177 -14.76 7.49 9.51
N TYR A 178 -14.93 7.11 10.77
CA TYR A 178 -13.80 6.63 11.58
C TYR A 178 -13.15 5.38 10.97
N SER A 179 -13.94 4.51 10.34
CA SER A 179 -13.46 3.23 9.80
C SER A 179 -13.27 3.24 8.28
N ALA A 180 -13.66 4.30 7.58
CA ALA A 180 -13.62 4.37 6.12
C ALA A 180 -12.71 5.50 5.63
N ASN A 181 -11.77 5.16 4.76
CA ASN A 181 -10.88 6.09 4.07
C ASN A 181 -10.99 5.91 2.56
N PHE A 182 -11.11 7.04 1.85
CA PHE A 182 -11.05 7.09 0.41
C PHE A 182 -9.82 7.88 -0.02
N THR A 183 -9.13 7.40 -1.04
CA THR A 183 -7.95 8.02 -1.62
C THR A 183 -8.08 8.06 -3.13
N LEU A 184 -7.79 9.20 -3.74
CA LEU A 184 -7.70 9.37 -5.18
C LEU A 184 -6.30 9.90 -5.52
N THR A 185 -5.60 9.21 -6.40
CA THR A 185 -4.22 9.50 -6.78
C THR A 185 -4.11 9.59 -8.28
N TYR A 186 -3.47 10.64 -8.77
CA TYR A 186 -2.97 10.71 -10.13
C TYR A 186 -1.46 10.48 -10.09
N GLN A 187 -0.97 9.53 -10.87
CA GLN A 187 0.45 9.19 -10.95
C GLN A 187 0.97 9.37 -12.37
N TYR A 188 2.23 9.77 -12.45
CA TYR A 188 3.03 9.89 -13.66
C TYR A 188 4.39 9.26 -13.35
N ASP A 189 4.66 8.09 -13.90
CA ASP A 189 5.88 7.33 -13.64
C ASP A 189 6.52 6.89 -14.95
N ASN A 190 7.84 7.00 -15.06
CA ASN A 190 8.61 6.26 -16.04
C ASN A 190 9.01 4.91 -15.42
N LEU A 191 8.65 3.83 -16.10
CA LEU A 191 8.96 2.47 -15.71
C LEU A 191 10.10 1.93 -16.55
N ASP A 192 11.09 1.31 -15.90
CA ASP A 192 12.21 0.69 -16.60
C ASP A 192 12.51 -0.71 -16.05
N SER A 193 13.07 -1.55 -16.92
CA SER A 193 13.44 -2.91 -16.59
C SER A 193 14.79 -2.96 -15.89
N LEU A 194 14.87 -3.69 -14.79
CA LEU A 194 16.12 -3.89 -14.06
C LEU A 194 16.75 -5.24 -14.40
N LYS A 195 18.08 -5.29 -14.36
CA LYS A 195 18.86 -6.53 -14.50
C LYS A 195 19.35 -6.98 -13.12
N LYS A 196 19.69 -8.27 -13.01
CA LYS A 196 20.41 -8.80 -11.86
C LYS A 196 21.78 -8.10 -11.75
N SER A 197 22.09 -7.56 -10.59
CA SER A 197 23.34 -6.82 -10.31
C SER A 197 24.32 -7.63 -9.46
N VAL A 198 23.82 -8.53 -8.61
CA VAL A 198 24.63 -9.36 -7.71
C VAL A 198 24.27 -10.84 -7.85
N ASP A 199 25.21 -11.73 -7.55
CA ASP A 199 24.99 -13.18 -7.59
C ASP A 199 25.73 -13.93 -6.47
N TRP A 200 25.55 -13.48 -5.23
CA TRP A 200 26.16 -14.09 -4.05
C TRP A 200 25.13 -14.29 -2.93
N SER A 201 25.45 -15.14 -1.96
CA SER A 201 24.67 -15.35 -0.72
C SER A 201 25.58 -15.96 0.33
N LEU A 202 25.15 -16.05 1.59
CA LEU A 202 25.96 -16.60 2.66
C LEU A 202 26.03 -18.14 2.65
N PHE A 203 24.92 -18.84 2.40
CA PHE A 203 24.83 -20.31 2.47
C PHE A 203 24.27 -20.98 1.20
N GLY A 204 24.12 -20.24 0.09
CA GLY A 204 23.53 -20.76 -1.14
C GLY A 204 24.39 -21.70 -1.99
N GLY A 205 25.65 -21.95 -1.62
CA GLY A 205 26.56 -22.84 -2.35
C GLY A 205 26.70 -22.44 -3.83
N ASP A 206 26.54 -23.42 -4.72
CA ASP A 206 26.66 -23.27 -6.18
C ASP A 206 25.38 -22.77 -6.88
N LYS A 207 24.34 -22.41 -6.12
CA LYS A 207 23.13 -21.83 -6.71
C LYS A 207 23.45 -20.50 -7.40
N HIS A 208 22.61 -20.11 -8.35
CA HIS A 208 22.64 -18.79 -8.97
C HIS A 208 21.26 -18.15 -8.83
N PHE A 209 21.22 -16.84 -8.59
CA PHE A 209 19.95 -16.14 -8.66
C PHE A 209 19.39 -16.22 -10.09
N ARG A 210 18.07 -16.43 -10.18
CA ARG A 210 17.31 -16.31 -11.41
C ARG A 210 17.48 -14.90 -11.99
N ASP A 211 17.47 -14.78 -13.32
CA ASP A 211 17.46 -13.46 -13.95
C ASP A 211 16.16 -12.71 -13.64
N ASN A 212 16.28 -11.39 -13.48
CA ASN A 212 15.11 -10.55 -13.33
C ASN A 212 14.35 -10.49 -14.66
N PRO A 213 13.03 -10.77 -14.69
CA PRO A 213 12.27 -10.75 -15.92
C PRO A 213 12.32 -9.38 -16.58
N LEU A 214 12.42 -9.37 -17.91
CA LEU A 214 12.35 -8.14 -18.68
C LEU A 214 10.91 -7.64 -18.73
N MET A 215 10.75 -6.33 -18.56
CA MET A 215 9.49 -5.64 -18.82
C MET A 215 9.68 -4.59 -19.92
N SER A 216 8.57 -4.20 -20.56
CA SER A 216 8.59 -3.07 -21.49
C SER A 216 8.80 -1.77 -20.71
N ALA A 217 9.85 -1.01 -21.02
CA ALA A 217 10.01 0.33 -20.46
C ALA A 217 8.97 1.29 -21.06
N GLY A 218 8.58 2.32 -20.31
CA GLY A 218 7.67 3.35 -20.81
C GLY A 218 7.01 4.20 -19.74
N GLU A 219 6.24 5.20 -20.19
CA GLU A 219 5.53 6.14 -19.33
C GLU A 219 4.16 5.61 -18.87
N LEU A 220 3.97 5.49 -17.56
CA LEU A 220 2.73 5.13 -16.90
C LEU A 220 2.04 6.37 -16.33
N ASN A 221 0.94 6.77 -16.97
CA ASN A 221 0.04 7.80 -16.45
C ASN A 221 -1.27 7.16 -16.03
N ALA A 222 -1.57 7.18 -14.73
CA ALA A 222 -2.74 6.48 -14.20
C ALA A 222 -3.51 7.27 -13.15
N LEU A 223 -4.82 7.09 -13.15
CA LEU A 223 -5.71 7.50 -12.09
C LEU A 223 -6.04 6.28 -11.22
N LYS A 224 -5.77 6.38 -9.93
CA LYS A 224 -6.00 5.34 -8.93
C LYS A 224 -7.03 5.80 -7.91
N ALA A 225 -8.02 4.98 -7.65
CA ALA A 225 -9.01 5.19 -6.61
C ALA A 225 -8.97 4.02 -5.62
N LYS A 226 -8.87 4.32 -4.33
CA LYS A 226 -8.79 3.34 -3.26
C LYS A 226 -9.80 3.65 -2.17
N LEU A 227 -10.58 2.65 -1.79
CA LEU A 227 -11.49 2.68 -0.65
C LEU A 227 -11.07 1.59 0.34
N VAL A 228 -10.84 1.98 1.58
CA VAL A 228 -10.54 1.05 2.68
C VAL A 228 -11.58 1.23 3.78
N ILE A 229 -12.17 0.12 4.20
CA ILE A 229 -13.03 0.04 5.39
C ILE A 229 -12.37 -0.93 6.36
N ASP A 230 -11.89 -0.42 7.49
CA ASP A 230 -11.23 -1.21 8.54
C ASP A 230 -11.94 -1.01 9.88
N THR A 231 -12.49 -2.10 10.40
CA THR A 231 -13.17 -2.18 11.69
C THR A 231 -12.50 -3.16 12.63
N ARG A 232 -11.29 -3.63 12.29
CA ARG A 232 -10.54 -4.59 13.11
C ARG A 232 -10.16 -3.97 14.45
N THR A 233 -10.16 -4.78 15.51
CA THR A 233 -9.74 -4.37 16.85
C THR A 233 -8.27 -4.01 16.93
N ASP A 234 -7.46 -4.83 16.27
CA ASP A 234 -6.03 -4.68 16.16
C ASP A 234 -5.58 -5.14 14.77
N LYS A 235 -4.43 -4.65 14.28
CA LYS A 235 -3.98 -4.91 12.91
C LYS A 235 -3.19 -6.21 12.78
N ASP A 236 -2.44 -6.57 13.82
CA ASP A 236 -1.54 -7.73 13.80
C ASP A 236 -2.21 -8.93 14.47
N LEU A 237 -2.84 -8.67 15.61
CA LEU A 237 -3.58 -9.67 16.39
C LEU A 237 -5.07 -9.37 16.30
N SER A 238 -5.58 -9.28 15.08
CA SER A 238 -7.00 -9.04 14.80
C SER A 238 -7.86 -10.16 15.38
N SER A 239 -8.46 -9.92 16.54
CA SER A 239 -9.39 -10.88 17.17
C SER A 239 -10.80 -10.79 16.59
N GLN A 240 -11.18 -9.61 16.08
CA GLN A 240 -12.50 -9.37 15.52
C GLN A 240 -12.50 -8.22 14.51
N GLY A 241 -13.42 -8.28 13.55
CA GLY A 241 -13.78 -7.16 12.68
C GLY A 241 -13.71 -7.50 11.20
N TRP A 242 -13.80 -6.46 10.38
CA TRP A 242 -13.75 -6.52 8.92
C TRP A 242 -12.63 -5.63 8.40
N TYR A 243 -11.95 -6.11 7.36
CA TYR A 243 -11.10 -5.30 6.50
C TYR A 243 -11.58 -5.47 5.07
N ILE A 244 -11.95 -4.38 4.42
CA ILE A 244 -12.39 -4.34 3.02
C ILE A 244 -11.51 -3.32 2.32
N LYS A 245 -10.84 -3.72 1.26
CA LYS A 245 -10.07 -2.84 0.38
C LYS A 245 -10.54 -3.03 -1.06
N ILE A 246 -10.90 -1.92 -1.69
CA ILE A 246 -11.24 -1.84 -3.11
C ILE A 246 -10.28 -0.86 -3.74
N GLU A 247 -9.61 -1.28 -4.81
CA GLU A 247 -8.65 -0.44 -5.52
C GLU A 247 -8.89 -0.56 -7.03
N GLY A 248 -9.14 0.56 -7.69
CA GLY A 248 -9.25 0.64 -9.15
C GLY A 248 -8.15 1.53 -9.71
N THR A 249 -7.46 1.06 -10.74
CA THR A 249 -6.44 1.79 -11.49
C THR A 249 -6.88 1.87 -12.94
N LYS A 250 -6.82 3.07 -13.52
CA LYS A 250 -7.02 3.32 -14.94
C LYS A 250 -5.78 4.00 -15.49
N ALA A 251 -5.05 3.30 -16.35
CA ALA A 251 -3.87 3.80 -17.05
C ALA A 251 -4.22 4.14 -18.50
N GLY A 252 -3.55 5.15 -19.07
CA GLY A 252 -3.71 5.49 -20.48
C GLY A 252 -5.00 6.24 -20.84
N GLY A 253 -5.33 6.24 -22.13
CA GLY A 253 -6.49 6.95 -22.66
C GLY A 253 -6.33 8.46 -22.55
N ASN A 254 -7.17 9.12 -21.75
CA ASN A 254 -7.14 10.57 -21.61
C ASN A 254 -5.94 11.09 -20.78
N SER A 255 -5.24 10.21 -20.03
CA SER A 255 -4.04 10.58 -19.27
C SER A 255 -2.74 10.42 -20.05
N GLY A 256 -2.76 9.86 -21.26
CA GLY A 256 -1.55 9.57 -22.06
C GLY A 256 -0.70 8.44 -21.47
N GLY A 257 0.57 8.38 -21.86
CA GLY A 257 1.50 7.31 -21.50
C GLY A 257 1.41 6.08 -22.43
N ASP A 258 2.38 5.19 -22.28
CA ASP A 258 2.56 3.99 -23.10
C ASP A 258 1.70 2.81 -22.63
N TYR A 259 1.24 2.85 -21.39
CA TYR A 259 0.41 1.80 -20.79
C TYR A 259 -1.09 2.11 -20.90
N ASN A 260 -1.89 1.11 -21.27
CA ASN A 260 -3.35 1.23 -21.35
C ASN A 260 -4.03 0.01 -20.73
N PHE A 261 -4.53 0.15 -19.51
CA PHE A 261 -5.22 -0.91 -18.79
C PHE A 261 -6.19 -0.37 -17.74
N ASP A 262 -7.19 -1.18 -17.41
CA ASP A 262 -8.07 -1.00 -16.26
C ASP A 262 -7.88 -2.18 -15.31
N HIS A 263 -7.43 -1.91 -14.08
CA HIS A 263 -7.15 -2.95 -13.09
C HIS A 263 -7.96 -2.71 -11.83
N LEU A 264 -8.69 -3.73 -11.35
CA LEU A 264 -9.51 -3.67 -10.14
C LEU A 264 -9.11 -4.79 -9.18
N VAL A 265 -8.81 -4.43 -7.93
CA VAL A 265 -8.51 -5.37 -6.85
C VAL A 265 -9.53 -5.23 -5.72
N PHE A 266 -10.02 -6.36 -5.25
CA PHE A 266 -10.86 -6.49 -4.07
C PHE A 266 -10.19 -7.40 -3.04
N ASP A 267 -10.02 -6.94 -1.80
CA ASP A 267 -9.50 -7.73 -0.65
C ASP A 267 -10.49 -7.61 0.51
N LEU A 268 -11.03 -8.75 0.94
CA LEU A 268 -11.97 -8.88 2.03
C LEU A 268 -11.39 -9.80 3.09
N ARG A 269 -11.35 -9.34 4.34
CA ARG A 269 -10.95 -10.15 5.49
C ARG A 269 -11.98 -10.05 6.59
N ARG A 270 -12.29 -11.21 7.19
CA ARG A 270 -13.19 -11.33 8.34
C ARG A 270 -12.49 -12.08 9.45
N TYR A 271 -12.48 -11.48 10.63
CA TYR A 271 -12.00 -12.10 11.87
C TYR A 271 -13.19 -12.26 12.82
N GLN A 272 -13.55 -13.50 13.14
CA GLN A 272 -14.72 -13.80 13.98
C GLN A 272 -14.28 -14.65 15.18
N PRO A 273 -14.39 -14.14 16.42
CA PRO A 273 -14.16 -14.98 17.59
C PRO A 273 -15.31 -16.00 17.71
N LEU A 274 -14.97 -17.25 18.05
CA LEU A 274 -15.92 -18.34 18.32
C LEU A 274 -16.00 -18.66 19.82
N GLY A 275 -14.93 -18.39 20.57
CA GLY A 275 -14.81 -18.68 22.00
C GLY A 275 -13.59 -18.01 22.62
N TYR A 276 -13.19 -18.47 23.81
CA TYR A 276 -11.94 -18.04 24.43
C TYR A 276 -10.76 -18.62 23.63
N ASN A 277 -9.92 -17.76 23.05
CA ASN A 277 -8.78 -18.12 22.18
C ASN A 277 -9.11 -18.86 20.87
N GLU A 278 -10.38 -18.97 20.48
CA GLU A 278 -10.78 -19.56 19.21
C GLU A 278 -11.29 -18.48 18.25
N SER A 279 -10.78 -18.48 17.02
CA SER A 279 -11.22 -17.55 15.97
C SER A 279 -11.33 -18.24 14.62
N LEU A 280 -12.38 -17.88 13.88
CA LEU A 280 -12.52 -18.20 12.46
C LEU A 280 -12.13 -16.97 11.65
N ASN A 281 -11.06 -17.13 10.88
CA ASN A 281 -10.50 -16.05 10.06
C ASN A 281 -10.60 -16.42 8.59
N PHE A 282 -11.04 -15.47 7.79
CA PHE A 282 -11.30 -15.64 6.38
C PHE A 282 -10.72 -14.50 5.57
N ARG A 283 -10.17 -14.81 4.39
CA ARG A 283 -9.65 -13.84 3.43
C ARG A 283 -10.04 -14.24 2.00
N ILE A 284 -10.57 -13.29 1.25
CA ILE A 284 -10.72 -13.36 -0.20
C ILE A 284 -9.92 -12.23 -0.81
N ARG A 285 -9.16 -12.53 -1.85
CA ARG A 285 -8.64 -11.53 -2.78
C ARG A 285 -9.03 -11.92 -4.21
N VAL A 286 -9.53 -10.95 -4.96
CA VAL A 286 -9.81 -11.09 -6.40
C VAL A 286 -9.23 -9.87 -7.12
N GLY A 287 -8.65 -10.09 -8.30
CA GLY A 287 -8.16 -9.04 -9.19
C GLY A 287 -8.67 -9.28 -10.61
N THR A 288 -8.81 -8.22 -11.40
CA THR A 288 -8.97 -8.34 -12.85
C THR A 288 -7.61 -8.44 -13.52
N ALA A 289 -7.56 -9.06 -14.69
CA ALA A 289 -6.38 -9.04 -15.55
C ALA A 289 -6.36 -7.74 -16.38
#